data_AF-J8ABM8-F1
#
_entry.id   AF-J8ABM8-F1
#
_cell.length_a   1.000
_cell.length_b   1.000
_cell.length_c   1.000
_cell.angle_alpha   90.00
_cell.angle_beta   90.00
_cell.angle_gamma   90.00
#
_symmetry.space_group_name_H-M   'P 1'
#
loop_
_entity.id
_entity.type
_entity.pdbx_description
1 polymer ?
#
loop_
_entity_poly.entity_id
_entity_poly.type
_entity_poly.pdbx_seq_one_letter_code
_entity_poly.pdbx_strand_id
1 'polypeptide(L)'
;MRNNVENLPGENKHLVTIEVLNKDIKDGEVAKIHMMDAETKGFYDLSVRHFNESNRNDLYIDSMGKDGERDTVYLKNVLKPDLYKEVQDSILDGKGHQSFVIHQENAVVSLDELVKGERYGQFVEKAENQKDLTFKDKEVETYKEMKNEGYKPIVSIEKQIEGTEQTGREQARKRYMMQQMNGRDY
;
A
#
# COMPACT_ATOMS: atom_id res chain seq x y z
N MET A 1 32.57 16.21 -1.38
CA MET A 1 31.53 16.29 -0.32
C MET A 1 30.48 15.25 -0.68
N ARG A 2 30.28 14.23 0.17
CA ARG A 2 29.20 13.26 0.00
C ARG A 2 27.96 13.89 0.62
N ASN A 3 26.95 14.19 -0.21
CA ASN A 3 25.66 14.65 0.29
C ASN A 3 24.93 13.42 0.83
N ASN A 4 25.06 13.18 2.14
CA ASN A 4 24.08 12.37 2.86
C ASN A 4 22.79 13.21 2.91
N VAL A 5 21.87 12.96 1.99
CA VAL A 5 20.48 13.35 2.17
C VAL A 5 19.91 12.35 3.16
N GLU A 6 20.15 12.62 4.45
CA GLU A 6 19.37 12.01 5.51
C GLU A 6 17.95 12.56 5.35
N ASN A 7 17.02 11.69 4.93
CA ASN A 7 15.60 12.02 4.84
C ASN A 7 15.12 12.54 6.21
N LEU A 8 14.58 13.75 6.22
CA LEU A 8 13.92 14.30 7.41
C LEU A 8 12.65 13.48 7.68
N PRO A 9 12.42 13.00 8.93
CA PRO A 9 11.16 12.36 9.29
C PRO A 9 10.03 13.39 9.16
N GLY A 10 9.12 13.18 8.20
CA GLY A 10 7.92 14.03 8.00
C GLY A 10 7.61 14.44 6.56
N GLU A 11 8.53 14.25 5.61
CA GLU A 11 8.20 14.48 4.19
C GLU A 11 7.57 13.24 3.57
N ASN A 12 6.30 13.35 3.15
CA ASN A 12 5.70 12.35 2.28
C ASN A 12 6.45 12.35 0.94
N LYS A 13 7.19 11.27 0.68
CA LYS A 13 7.91 10.99 -0.55
C LYS A 13 7.01 10.49 -1.70
N HIS A 14 5.81 10.02 -1.37
CA HIS A 14 4.85 9.46 -2.32
C HIS A 14 4.08 10.57 -3.03
N LEU A 15 3.74 10.35 -4.30
CA LEU A 15 2.79 11.21 -5.00
C LEU A 15 1.38 10.68 -4.76
N VAL A 16 0.51 11.51 -4.22
CA VAL A 16 -0.91 11.18 -4.02
C VAL A 16 -1.74 12.26 -4.70
N THR A 17 -2.70 11.84 -5.51
CA THR A 17 -3.59 12.75 -6.23
C THR A 17 -5.04 12.28 -6.15
N ILE A 18 -5.99 13.20 -6.19
CA ILE A 18 -7.40 12.89 -6.40
C ILE A 18 -7.77 13.28 -7.83
N GLU A 19 -8.43 12.37 -8.56
CA GLU A 19 -9.11 12.64 -9.82
C GLU A 19 -10.63 12.62 -9.58
N VAL A 20 -11.31 13.71 -9.90
CA VAL A 20 -12.77 13.81 -9.88
C VAL A 20 -13.31 13.18 -11.14
N LEU A 21 -14.28 12.29 -10.99
CA LEU A 21 -14.86 11.57 -12.10
C LEU A 21 -16.21 12.16 -12.54
N ASN A 22 -16.59 11.92 -13.79
CA ASN A 22 -17.90 12.33 -14.28
C ASN A 22 -19.01 11.49 -13.62
N LYS A 23 -20.16 12.13 -13.37
CA LYS A 23 -21.31 11.56 -12.63
C LYS A 23 -21.98 10.32 -13.25
N ASP A 24 -21.53 9.89 -14.43
CA ASP A 24 -22.08 8.74 -15.15
C ASP A 24 -21.39 7.40 -14.79
N ILE A 25 -20.56 7.38 -13.75
CA ILE A 25 -19.83 6.18 -13.32
C ILE A 25 -20.70 5.29 -12.44
N LYS A 26 -20.56 3.97 -12.65
CA LYS A 26 -21.30 2.91 -11.96
C LYS A 26 -20.93 2.84 -10.48
N ASP A 27 -21.87 2.36 -9.68
CA ASP A 27 -21.66 1.93 -8.27
C ASP A 27 -21.24 3.05 -7.29
N GLY A 28 -21.66 4.29 -7.54
CA GLY A 28 -21.46 5.40 -6.60
C GLY A 28 -20.01 5.90 -6.50
N GLU A 29 -19.11 5.45 -7.37
CA GLU A 29 -17.75 5.99 -7.46
C GLU A 29 -17.79 7.38 -8.12
N VAL A 30 -17.25 8.39 -7.43
CA VAL A 30 -17.31 9.80 -7.84
C VAL A 30 -15.93 10.46 -7.97
N ALA A 31 -14.90 9.85 -7.42
CA ALA A 31 -13.51 10.24 -7.59
C ALA A 31 -12.59 9.03 -7.39
N LYS A 32 -11.32 9.13 -7.80
CA LYS A 32 -10.26 8.18 -7.46
C LYS A 32 -9.10 8.87 -6.79
N ILE A 33 -8.51 8.21 -5.81
CA ILE A 33 -7.21 8.58 -5.26
C ILE A 33 -6.16 7.73 -5.95
N HIS A 34 -5.25 8.36 -6.69
CA HIS A 34 -4.09 7.69 -7.26
C HIS A 34 -2.88 7.89 -6.36
N MET A 35 -2.10 6.83 -6.20
CA MET A 35 -0.91 6.82 -5.37
C MET A 35 0.26 6.21 -6.14
N MET A 36 1.38 6.93 -6.15
CA MET A 36 2.66 6.41 -6.62
C MET A 36 3.59 6.19 -5.44
N ASP A 37 3.98 4.93 -5.26
CA ASP A 37 4.92 4.52 -4.25
C ASP A 37 6.35 4.93 -4.59
N ALA A 38 6.95 5.83 -3.84
CA ALA A 38 8.32 6.23 -4.08
C ALA A 38 9.35 5.11 -3.80
N GLU A 39 9.03 4.15 -2.93
CA GLU A 39 9.95 3.08 -2.54
C GLU A 39 9.90 1.93 -3.54
N THR A 40 8.70 1.40 -3.78
CA THR A 40 8.52 0.21 -4.63
C THR A 40 8.29 0.56 -6.10
N LYS A 41 8.00 1.83 -6.41
CA LYS A 41 7.51 2.30 -7.72
C LYS A 41 6.16 1.70 -8.12
N GLY A 42 5.44 1.12 -7.16
CA GLY A 42 4.07 0.64 -7.32
C GLY A 42 3.06 1.77 -7.50
N PHE A 43 1.92 1.42 -8.09
CA PHE A 43 0.77 2.31 -8.26
C PHE A 43 -0.44 1.67 -7.58
N TYR A 44 -1.20 2.50 -6.87
CA TYR A 44 -2.40 2.08 -6.14
C TYR A 44 -3.53 3.07 -6.39
N ASP A 45 -4.75 2.55 -6.47
CA ASP A 45 -5.95 3.33 -6.65
C ASP A 45 -6.95 3.05 -5.52
N LEU A 46 -7.58 4.11 -5.00
CA LEU A 46 -8.72 4.01 -4.09
C LEU A 46 -9.92 4.73 -4.67
N SER A 47 -11.05 4.03 -4.73
CA SER A 47 -12.33 4.64 -5.11
C SER A 47 -12.85 5.53 -3.99
N VAL A 48 -13.16 6.78 -4.32
CA VAL A 48 -13.97 7.66 -3.48
C VAL A 48 -15.43 7.45 -3.86
N ARG A 49 -16.23 7.03 -2.90
CA ARG A 49 -17.64 6.67 -3.07
C ARG A 49 -18.58 7.69 -2.43
N HIS A 50 -19.75 7.80 -3.03
CA HIS A 50 -20.87 8.62 -2.59
C HIS A 50 -22.18 7.91 -2.90
N PHE A 51 -22.91 7.46 -1.87
CA PHE A 51 -24.19 6.76 -2.07
C PHE A 51 -25.38 7.58 -1.58
N ASN A 52 -25.21 8.37 -0.52
CA ASN A 52 -26.27 9.22 0.00
C ASN A 52 -26.21 10.62 -0.63
N GLU A 53 -26.87 10.79 -1.76
CA GLU A 53 -26.97 12.07 -2.50
C GLU A 53 -27.52 13.23 -1.65
N SER A 54 -28.30 12.93 -0.60
CA SER A 54 -28.84 13.94 0.32
C SER A 54 -27.83 14.40 1.38
N ASN A 55 -26.71 13.70 1.53
CA ASN A 55 -25.67 14.01 2.51
C ASN A 55 -24.34 14.32 1.82
N ARG A 56 -24.05 15.60 1.61
CA ARG A 56 -22.78 16.06 1.00
C ARG A 56 -21.52 15.50 1.68
N ASN A 57 -21.61 15.17 2.98
CA ASN A 57 -20.48 14.66 3.76
C ASN A 57 -20.30 13.15 3.65
N ASP A 58 -21.11 12.47 2.85
CA ASP A 58 -21.03 11.03 2.57
C ASP A 58 -20.01 10.71 1.47
N LEU A 59 -18.82 11.30 1.56
CA LEU A 59 -17.68 10.95 0.71
C LEU A 59 -16.74 10.07 1.52
N TYR A 60 -16.40 8.89 1.03
CA TYR A 60 -15.57 7.93 1.76
C TYR A 60 -14.73 7.05 0.83
N ILE A 61 -13.72 6.41 1.43
CA ILE A 61 -12.83 5.42 0.80
C ILE A 61 -12.83 4.14 1.62
N ASP A 62 -12.50 3.00 1.01
CA ASP A 62 -12.28 1.73 1.71
C ASP A 62 -10.77 1.41 1.71
N SER A 63 -10.05 1.88 2.72
CA SER A 63 -8.59 1.79 2.81
C SER A 63 -8.14 0.54 3.54
N MET A 64 -7.03 -0.06 3.09
CA MET A 64 -6.45 -1.24 3.70
C MET A 64 -5.73 -0.94 5.03
N GLY A 65 -6.14 -1.62 6.09
CA GLY A 65 -5.55 -1.56 7.43
C GLY A 65 -4.36 -2.51 7.63
N LYS A 66 -3.63 -2.32 8.74
CA LYS A 66 -2.51 -3.21 9.12
C LYS A 66 -2.96 -4.62 9.50
N ASP A 67 -4.21 -4.78 9.90
CA ASP A 67 -4.85 -6.06 10.20
C ASP A 67 -5.27 -6.85 8.95
N GLY A 68 -5.12 -6.26 7.76
CA GLY A 68 -5.49 -6.86 6.49
C GLY A 68 -6.96 -6.80 6.13
N GLU A 69 -7.74 -6.00 6.86
CA GLU A 69 -9.12 -5.69 6.51
C GLU A 69 -9.20 -4.32 5.84
N ARG A 70 -10.23 -4.10 5.01
CA ARG A 70 -10.54 -2.77 4.46
C ARG A 70 -11.54 -2.08 5.38
N ASP A 71 -11.19 -0.87 5.81
CA ASP A 71 -12.05 -0.03 6.63
C ASP A 71 -12.61 1.14 5.82
N THR A 72 -13.91 1.41 6.01
CA THR A 72 -14.54 2.60 5.46
C THR A 72 -14.13 3.85 6.24
N VAL A 73 -13.45 4.77 5.55
CA VAL A 73 -12.96 6.04 6.11
C VAL A 73 -13.57 7.19 5.34
N TYR A 74 -14.26 8.10 6.05
CA TYR A 74 -14.80 9.31 5.43
C TYR A 74 -13.67 10.24 4.97
N LEU A 75 -13.81 10.78 3.77
CA LEU A 75 -12.80 11.64 3.13
C LEU A 75 -12.51 12.91 3.95
N LYS A 76 -13.50 13.43 4.70
CA LYS A 76 -13.32 14.54 5.65
C LYS A 76 -12.36 14.24 6.81
N ASN A 77 -12.12 12.95 7.09
CA ASN A 77 -11.16 12.49 8.09
C ASN A 77 -9.79 12.16 7.46
N VAL A 78 -9.68 12.22 6.13
CA VAL A 78 -8.45 12.01 5.37
C VAL A 78 -7.83 13.34 4.96
N LEU A 79 -8.66 14.29 4.55
CA LEU A 79 -8.26 15.61 4.07
C LEU A 79 -8.56 16.70 5.10
N LYS A 80 -7.71 17.72 5.16
CA LYS A 80 -7.99 18.91 5.97
C LYS A 80 -9.19 19.69 5.39
N PRO A 81 -9.89 20.49 6.22
CA PRO A 81 -11.15 21.11 5.83
C PRO A 81 -11.12 21.92 4.53
N ASP A 82 -10.05 22.67 4.28
CA ASP A 82 -9.94 23.53 3.10
C ASP A 82 -9.88 22.70 1.81
N LEU A 83 -8.94 21.77 1.70
CA LEU A 83 -8.83 20.87 0.54
C LEU A 83 -10.05 19.95 0.43
N TYR A 84 -10.58 19.45 1.55
CA TYR A 84 -11.79 18.64 1.55
C TYR A 84 -12.96 19.36 0.89
N LYS A 85 -13.16 20.64 1.22
CA LYS A 85 -14.24 21.45 0.67
C LYS A 85 -14.07 21.66 -0.84
N GLU A 86 -12.87 21.96 -1.30
CA GLU A 86 -12.59 22.11 -2.74
C GLU A 86 -12.90 20.83 -3.51
N VAL A 87 -12.43 19.68 -3.01
CA VAL A 87 -12.71 18.37 -3.61
C VAL A 87 -14.21 18.07 -3.60
N GLN A 88 -14.90 18.32 -2.48
CA GLN A 88 -16.34 18.11 -2.36
C GLN A 88 -17.13 18.98 -3.35
N ASP A 89 -16.78 20.27 -3.48
CA ASP A 89 -17.44 21.19 -4.41
C ASP A 89 -17.18 20.79 -5.88
N SER A 90 -15.99 20.29 -6.20
CA SER A 90 -15.68 19.73 -7.52
C SER A 90 -16.47 18.47 -7.85
N ILE A 91 -16.60 17.54 -6.90
CA ILE A 91 -17.36 16.30 -7.07
C ILE A 91 -18.87 16.58 -7.19
N LEU A 92 -19.44 17.32 -6.24
CA LEU A 92 -20.88 17.43 -6.10
C LEU A 92 -21.47 18.54 -6.97
N ASP A 93 -20.80 19.68 -7.05
CA ASP A 93 -21.32 20.86 -7.75
C ASP A 93 -20.68 21.05 -9.14
N GLY A 94 -19.67 20.24 -9.49
CA GLY A 94 -18.94 20.37 -10.75
C GLY A 94 -18.12 21.66 -10.85
N LYS A 95 -17.74 22.24 -9.70
CA LYS A 95 -17.02 23.53 -9.63
C LYS A 95 -15.57 23.32 -9.25
N GLY A 96 -14.65 23.96 -9.97
CA GLY A 96 -13.23 23.94 -9.63
C GLY A 96 -12.43 22.95 -10.47
N HIS A 97 -11.40 22.36 -9.88
CA HIS A 97 -10.45 21.50 -10.57
C HIS A 97 -10.92 20.05 -10.63
N GLN A 98 -10.57 19.36 -11.73
CA GLN A 98 -10.84 17.92 -11.85
C GLN A 98 -9.75 17.06 -11.21
N SER A 99 -8.63 17.65 -10.80
CA SER A 99 -7.54 16.91 -10.16
C SER A 99 -6.85 17.76 -9.09
N PHE A 100 -6.41 17.09 -8.03
CA PHE A 100 -5.78 17.69 -6.86
C PHE A 100 -4.54 16.89 -6.48
N VAL A 101 -3.44 17.57 -6.21
CA VAL A 101 -2.26 16.95 -5.58
C VAL A 101 -2.41 17.06 -4.06
N ILE A 102 -2.29 15.94 -3.37
CA ILE A 102 -2.39 15.89 -1.90
C ILE A 102 -0.99 15.91 -1.31
N HIS A 103 -0.64 17.04 -0.70
CA HIS A 103 0.53 17.14 0.15
C HIS A 103 0.22 16.71 1.58
N GLN A 104 1.23 16.25 2.32
CA GLN A 104 1.05 15.81 3.72
C GLN A 104 0.46 16.92 4.60
N GLU A 105 0.79 18.18 4.32
CA GLU A 105 0.23 19.36 4.99
C GLU A 105 -1.27 19.55 4.77
N ASN A 106 -1.84 18.94 3.73
CA ASN A 106 -3.27 19.00 3.40
C ASN A 106 -4.03 17.73 3.85
N ALA A 107 -3.33 16.75 4.40
CA ALA A 107 -3.91 15.52 4.91
C ALA A 107 -4.02 15.54 6.44
N VAL A 108 -5.04 14.85 6.95
CA VAL A 108 -5.23 14.55 8.38
C VAL A 108 -4.51 13.25 8.75
N VAL A 109 -4.46 12.30 7.80
CA VAL A 109 -3.76 11.02 7.94
C VAL A 109 -2.33 11.10 7.41
N SER A 110 -1.47 10.16 7.80
CA SER A 110 -0.16 9.96 7.15
C SER A 110 -0.37 9.39 5.75
N LEU A 111 0.12 10.10 4.74
CA LEU A 111 0.07 9.62 3.36
C LEU A 111 1.03 8.44 3.13
N ASP A 112 2.14 8.38 3.87
CA ASP A 112 3.03 7.20 3.89
C ASP A 112 2.29 5.95 4.39
N GLU A 113 1.53 6.07 5.48
CA GLU A 113 0.73 4.95 6.01
C GLU A 113 -0.42 4.57 5.07
N LEU A 114 -1.08 5.53 4.42
CA LEU A 114 -2.12 5.26 3.43
C LEU A 114 -1.56 4.46 2.24
N VAL A 115 -0.41 4.87 1.70
CA VAL A 115 0.25 4.20 0.58
C VAL A 115 0.74 2.80 1.00
N LYS A 116 1.34 2.67 2.19
CA LYS A 116 1.76 1.37 2.72
C LYS A 116 0.56 0.45 2.97
N GLY A 117 -0.58 0.99 3.40
CA GLY A 117 -1.85 0.26 3.48
C GLY A 117 -2.19 -0.40 2.13
N GLU A 118 -2.25 0.36 1.05
CA GLU A 118 -2.58 -0.20 -0.27
C GLU A 118 -1.49 -1.11 -0.85
N ARG A 119 -0.21 -0.83 -0.54
CA ARG A 119 0.89 -1.77 -0.83
C ARG A 119 0.64 -3.12 -0.18
N TYR A 120 0.24 -3.12 1.09
CA TYR A 120 -0.11 -4.34 1.81
C TYR A 120 -1.34 -5.02 1.18
N GLY A 121 -2.34 -4.22 0.79
CA GLY A 121 -3.55 -4.70 0.13
C GLY A 121 -3.24 -5.49 -1.14
N GLN A 122 -2.29 -5.04 -1.94
CA GLN A 122 -1.84 -5.82 -3.10
C GLN A 122 -1.22 -7.16 -2.72
N PHE A 123 -0.48 -7.25 -1.60
CA PHE A 123 0.02 -8.55 -1.12
C PHE A 123 -1.13 -9.47 -0.70
N VAL A 124 -2.13 -8.96 0.01
CA VAL A 124 -3.33 -9.71 0.41
C VAL A 124 -4.10 -10.20 -0.82
N GLU A 125 -4.44 -9.30 -1.74
CA GLU A 125 -5.18 -9.62 -2.96
C GLU A 125 -4.42 -10.61 -3.85
N LYS A 126 -3.09 -10.45 -3.97
CA LYS A 126 -2.25 -11.41 -4.69
C LYS A 126 -2.27 -12.78 -4.01
N ALA A 127 -2.15 -12.80 -2.68
CA ALA A 127 -2.20 -14.01 -1.85
C ALA A 127 -3.51 -14.78 -1.96
N GLU A 128 -4.64 -14.09 -2.15
CA GLU A 128 -5.97 -14.69 -2.28
C GLU A 128 -6.29 -15.14 -3.71
N ASN A 129 -5.85 -14.40 -4.73
CA ASN A 129 -6.32 -14.59 -6.10
C ASN A 129 -5.40 -15.44 -6.98
N GLN A 130 -4.14 -15.69 -6.60
CA GLN A 130 -3.20 -16.44 -7.43
C GLN A 130 -3.17 -17.94 -7.08
N LYS A 131 -3.34 -18.80 -8.10
CA LYS A 131 -3.27 -20.27 -7.96
C LYS A 131 -1.83 -20.77 -7.79
N ASP A 132 -0.87 -20.14 -8.46
CA ASP A 132 0.56 -20.47 -8.40
C ASP A 132 1.34 -19.30 -7.76
N LEU A 133 1.17 -19.17 -6.44
CA LEU A 133 1.75 -18.08 -5.65
C LEU A 133 3.27 -18.14 -5.64
N THR A 134 3.89 -17.18 -6.34
CA THR A 134 5.33 -16.94 -6.21
C THR A 134 5.59 -15.45 -6.03
N PHE A 135 6.06 -15.08 -4.84
CA PHE A 135 6.56 -13.74 -4.55
C PHE A 135 8.05 -13.67 -4.91
N LYS A 136 8.46 -12.59 -5.56
CA LYS A 136 9.88 -12.32 -5.86
C LYS A 136 10.62 -11.98 -4.57
N ASP A 137 11.94 -12.18 -4.55
CA ASP A 137 12.77 -11.89 -3.37
C ASP A 137 12.57 -10.48 -2.83
N LYS A 138 12.51 -9.47 -3.71
CA LYS A 138 12.25 -8.08 -3.31
C LYS A 138 10.85 -7.86 -2.71
N GLU A 139 9.85 -8.57 -3.21
CA GLU A 139 8.48 -8.52 -2.66
C GLU A 139 8.47 -9.15 -1.26
N VAL A 140 9.20 -10.25 -1.08
CA VAL A 140 9.35 -10.92 0.22
C VAL A 140 10.11 -10.05 1.22
N GLU A 141 11.18 -9.35 0.81
CA GLU A 141 11.90 -8.38 1.64
C GLU A 141 10.98 -7.24 2.08
N THR A 142 10.24 -6.65 1.14
CA THR A 142 9.27 -5.57 1.43
C THR A 142 8.21 -6.06 2.42
N TYR A 143 7.64 -7.25 2.20
CA TYR A 143 6.67 -7.85 3.11
C TYR A 143 7.24 -8.06 4.53
N LYS A 144 8.50 -8.50 4.65
CA LYS A 144 9.17 -8.66 5.96
C LYS A 144 9.31 -7.32 6.69
N GLU A 145 9.64 -6.24 5.99
CA GLU A 145 9.69 -4.89 6.55
C GLU A 145 8.31 -4.49 7.08
N MET A 146 7.25 -4.68 6.28
CA MET A 146 5.88 -4.37 6.70
C MET A 146 5.45 -5.19 7.92
N LYS A 147 5.77 -6.49 7.97
CA LYS A 147 5.53 -7.32 9.15
C LYS A 147 6.22 -6.76 10.39
N ASN A 148 7.45 -6.26 10.26
CA ASN A 148 8.17 -5.60 11.36
C ASN A 148 7.53 -4.26 11.77
N GLU A 149 6.88 -3.56 10.85
CA GLU A 149 6.09 -2.35 11.09
C GLU A 149 4.69 -2.62 11.68
N GLY A 150 4.37 -3.89 11.97
CA GLY A 150 3.14 -4.32 12.65
C GLY A 150 2.01 -4.78 11.73
N TYR A 151 2.25 -4.95 10.43
CA TYR A 151 1.26 -5.54 9.54
C TYR A 151 1.06 -7.03 9.84
N LYS A 152 -0.18 -7.50 9.73
CA LYS A 152 -0.57 -8.89 9.99
C LYS A 152 0.18 -9.84 9.04
N PRO A 153 0.62 -11.03 9.49
CA PRO A 153 1.25 -11.99 8.61
C PRO A 153 0.28 -12.56 7.57
N ILE A 154 0.76 -12.73 6.33
CA ILE A 154 0.03 -13.38 5.24
C ILE A 154 0.50 -14.84 5.12
N VAL A 155 -0.40 -15.77 5.42
CA VAL A 155 -0.08 -17.21 5.56
C VAL A 155 0.63 -17.81 4.35
N SER A 156 0.22 -17.45 3.13
CA SER A 156 0.83 -17.97 1.91
C SER A 156 2.28 -17.50 1.71
N ILE A 157 2.57 -16.24 2.06
CA ILE A 157 3.91 -15.67 1.98
C ILE A 157 4.81 -16.30 3.04
N GLU A 158 4.32 -16.46 4.27
CA GLU A 158 5.06 -17.11 5.36
C GLU A 158 5.47 -18.54 4.98
N LYS A 159 4.56 -19.32 4.39
CA LYS A 159 4.85 -20.68 3.91
C LYS A 159 5.95 -20.69 2.83
N GLN A 160 5.94 -19.72 1.92
CA GLN A 160 7.01 -19.60 0.92
C GLN A 160 8.36 -19.32 1.59
N ILE A 161 8.40 -18.37 2.54
CA ILE A 161 9.63 -18.01 3.27
C ILE A 161 10.18 -19.25 4.00
N GLU A 162 9.34 -19.96 4.75
CA GLU A 162 9.73 -21.16 5.49
C GLU A 162 10.28 -22.26 4.57
N GLY A 163 9.62 -22.54 3.44
CA GLY A 163 10.08 -23.54 2.48
C GLY A 163 11.45 -23.20 1.88
N THR A 164 11.69 -21.92 1.61
CA THR A 164 12.96 -21.43 1.06
C THR A 164 14.09 -21.56 2.10
N GLU A 165 13.82 -21.21 3.36
CA GLU A 165 14.77 -21.36 4.47
C GLU A 165 15.11 -22.83 4.75
N GLN A 166 14.11 -23.72 4.77
CA GLN A 166 14.33 -25.15 4.96
C GLN A 166 15.24 -25.74 3.87
N THR A 167 14.98 -25.37 2.62
CA THR A 167 15.80 -25.78 1.48
C THR A 167 17.25 -25.30 1.63
N GLY A 168 17.45 -24.04 2.03
CA GLY A 168 18.79 -23.49 2.27
C GLY A 168 19.54 -24.22 3.39
N ARG A 169 18.85 -24.53 4.51
CA ARG A 169 19.43 -25.30 5.62
C ARG A 169 19.83 -26.70 5.20
N GLU A 170 19.01 -27.38 4.39
CA GLU A 170 19.32 -28.72 3.88
C GLU A 170 20.54 -28.71 2.95
N GLN A 171 20.63 -27.73 2.06
CA GLN A 171 21.79 -27.58 1.16
C GLN A 171 23.08 -27.29 1.94
N ALA A 172 23.02 -26.41 2.95
CA ALA A 172 24.17 -26.13 3.82
C ALA A 172 24.64 -27.39 4.57
N ARG A 173 23.69 -28.19 5.09
CA ARG A 173 23.98 -29.46 5.75
C ARG A 173 24.64 -30.47 4.80
N LYS A 174 24.15 -30.61 3.57
CA LYS A 174 24.76 -31.50 2.56
C LYS A 174 26.19 -31.08 2.23
N ARG A 175 26.45 -29.78 2.05
CA ARG A 175 27.80 -29.25 1.81
C ARG A 175 28.75 -29.54 2.97
N TYR A 176 28.29 -29.34 4.21
CA TYR A 176 29.09 -29.64 5.40
C TYR A 176 29.45 -31.13 5.48
N MET A 177 28.50 -32.04 5.24
CA MET A 177 28.79 -33.49 5.28
C MET A 177 29.80 -33.92 4.20
N MET A 178 29.72 -33.36 2.99
CA MET A 178 30.69 -33.67 1.93
C MET A 178 32.11 -33.19 2.27
N GLN A 179 32.27 -32.03 2.92
CA GLN A 179 33.58 -31.55 3.37
C GLN A 179 34.20 -32.47 4.44
N GLN A 180 33.38 -33.01 5.35
CA GLN A 180 33.84 -33.95 6.39
C GLN A 180 34.23 -35.32 5.82
N MET A 181 33.65 -35.73 4.68
CA MET A 181 33.97 -36.98 4.00
C MET A 181 35.24 -36.88 3.15
N ASN A 182 35.45 -35.75 2.45
CA ASN A 182 36.64 -35.53 1.61
C ASN A 182 37.90 -35.15 2.41
N GLY A 183 37.78 -34.89 3.72
CA GLY A 183 38.92 -34.60 4.61
C GLY A 183 39.56 -35.82 5.28
N ARG A 184 39.17 -37.06 4.90
CA ARG A 184 39.64 -38.30 5.54
C ARG A 184 40.66 -39.12 4.75
N ASP A 185 41.13 -38.60 3.61
CA ASP A 185 42.22 -39.23 2.84
C ASP A 185 43.56 -38.57 3.17
N TYR A 186 44.15 -38.90 4.33
CA TYR A 186 45.58 -38.73 4.64
C TYR A 186 46.05 -39.79 5.63
#